data_AF-A0A239ILA9-F1
#
_entry.id   AF-A0A239ILA9-F1
#
_cell.length_a   1.000
_cell.length_b   1.000
_cell.length_c   1.000
_cell.angle_alpha   90.00
_cell.angle_beta   90.00
_cell.angle_gamma   90.00
#
_symmetry.space_group_name_H-M   'P 1'
#
loop_
_entity.id
_entity.type
_entity.pdbx_description
1 polymer ?
#
loop_
_entity_poly.entity_id
_entity_poly.type
_entity_poly.pdbx_seq_one_letter_code
_entity_poly.pdbx_strand_id
1 'polypeptide(L)'
;MLEEKDRRELAEIEQRLCAADPDFARRMSSTSMPCPFPTVSVLCVGAFLALPFVGLFLGPVAALVALNGTVALVAGILVNRRRRGH
;
A
#
# COMPACT_ATOMS: atom_id res chain seq x y z
N MET A 1 -14.66 -28.73 6.64
CA MET A 1 -13.74 -29.71 7.25
C MET A 1 -12.54 -30.08 6.36
N LEU A 2 -12.62 -29.91 5.02
CA LEU A 2 -11.47 -30.02 4.12
C LEU A 2 -10.40 -28.95 4.35
N GLU A 3 -10.81 -27.73 4.71
CA GLU A 3 -9.90 -26.60 4.95
C GLU A 3 -8.88 -26.83 6.07
N GLU A 4 -9.23 -27.57 7.13
CA GLU A 4 -8.33 -27.75 8.27
C GLU A 4 -7.22 -28.76 7.98
N LYS A 5 -7.50 -29.74 7.12
CA LYS A 5 -6.51 -30.71 6.64
C LYS A 5 -5.57 -30.06 5.63
N ASP A 6 -6.12 -29.33 4.66
CA ASP A 6 -5.33 -28.59 3.68
C ASP A 6 -4.44 -27.55 4.38
N ARG A 7 -4.96 -26.85 5.39
CA ARG A 7 -4.18 -25.87 6.17
C ARG A 7 -3.00 -26.52 6.91
N ARG A 8 -3.17 -27.75 7.42
CA ARG A 8 -2.08 -28.50 8.07
C ARG A 8 -1.04 -28.99 7.07
N GLU A 9 -1.48 -29.49 5.92
CA GLU A 9 -0.57 -29.91 4.85
C GLU A 9 0.25 -28.73 4.30
N LEU A 10 -0.40 -27.58 4.10
CA LEU A 10 0.29 -26.34 3.71
C LEU A 10 1.32 -25.88 4.75
N ALA A 11 1.00 -25.93 6.04
CA ALA A 11 1.93 -25.55 7.10
C ALA A 11 3.16 -26.47 7.16
N GLU A 12 2.96 -27.77 6.93
CA GLU A 12 4.06 -28.74 6.89
C GLU A 12 4.97 -28.53 5.67
N ILE A 13 4.39 -28.21 4.51
CA ILE A 13 5.14 -27.86 3.29
C ILE A 13 5.96 -26.59 3.52
N GLU A 14 5.36 -25.56 4.10
CA GLU A 14 6.03 -24.28 4.39
C GLU A 14 7.19 -24.47 5.37
N GLN A 15 7.01 -25.30 6.41
CA GLN A 15 8.06 -25.62 7.37
C GLN A 15 9.23 -26.37 6.71
N ARG A 16 8.95 -27.33 5.83
CA ARG A 16 9.98 -28.08 5.09
C ARG A 16 10.72 -27.19 4.10
N LEU A 17 10.01 -26.28 3.41
CA LEU A 17 10.63 -25.31 2.50
C LEU A 17 11.56 -24.35 3.23
N CYS A 18 11.14 -23.84 4.39
CA CYS A 18 11.96 -22.96 5.22
C CYS A 18 13.22 -23.65 5.77
N ALA A 19 13.12 -24.94 6.10
CA ALA A 19 14.26 -25.73 6.56
C ALA A 19 15.24 -26.09 5.43
N ALA A 20 14.74 -26.27 4.20
CA ALA A 20 15.55 -26.63 3.04
C ALA A 20 16.25 -25.43 2.40
N ASP A 21 15.63 -24.24 2.40
CA ASP A 21 16.20 -23.00 1.87
C ASP A 21 15.91 -21.82 2.82
N PRO A 22 16.83 -21.51 3.76
CA PRO A 22 16.66 -20.40 4.68
C PRO A 22 16.72 -19.04 3.98
N ASP A 23 17.38 -18.94 2.81
CA ASP A 23 17.40 -17.70 2.02
C ASP A 23 16.05 -17.45 1.34
N PHE A 24 15.34 -18.50 0.93
CA PHE A 24 13.95 -18.41 0.46
C PHE A 24 13.01 -17.94 1.58
N ALA A 25 13.12 -18.51 2.79
CA ALA A 25 12.34 -18.06 3.95
C ALA A 25 12.59 -16.58 4.25
N ARG A 26 13.85 -16.13 4.14
CA ARG A 26 14.22 -14.73 4.34
C ARG A 26 13.61 -13.81 3.27
N ARG A 27 13.57 -14.23 2.00
CA ARG A 27 12.88 -13.49 0.92
C ARG A 27 11.37 -13.44 1.13
N MET A 28 10.75 -14.55 1.53
CA MET A 28 9.29 -14.63 1.72
C MET A 28 8.83 -13.83 2.95
N SER A 29 9.59 -13.90 4.05
CA SER A 29 9.34 -13.08 5.26
C SER A 29 9.49 -11.58 4.99
N SER A 30 10.38 -11.16 4.08
CA SER A 30 10.52 -9.75 3.69
C SER A 30 9.28 -9.18 2.98
N THR A 31 8.47 -10.06 2.37
CA THR A 31 7.19 -9.72 1.73
C THR A 31 6.04 -9.68 2.75
N SER A 32 6.25 -10.25 3.94
CA SER A 32 5.29 -10.28 5.06
C SER A 32 5.34 -9.01 5.93
N MET A 33 5.93 -7.93 5.43
CA MET A 33 5.72 -6.61 6.02
C MET A 33 4.23 -6.27 5.89
N PRO A 34 3.53 -5.89 6.98
CA PRO A 34 2.14 -5.44 6.89
C PRO A 34 2.10 -4.29 5.90
N CYS A 35 1.54 -4.54 4.72
CA CYS A 35 1.50 -3.59 3.62
C CYS A 35 0.77 -2.36 4.18
N PRO A 36 1.46 -1.23 4.44
CA PRO A 36 0.83 -0.13 5.15
C PRO A 36 -0.29 0.35 4.24
N PHE A 37 -1.50 0.44 4.80
CA PHE A 37 -2.74 0.81 4.12
C PHE A 37 -2.45 1.73 2.93
N PRO A 38 -3.02 1.50 1.72
CA PRO A 38 -2.60 2.16 0.49
C PRO A 38 -3.10 3.61 0.44
N THR A 39 -2.74 4.41 1.44
CA THR A 39 -3.17 5.78 1.69
C THR A 39 -2.91 6.65 0.49
N VAL A 40 -1.77 6.48 -0.20
CA VAL A 40 -1.44 7.23 -1.42
C VAL A 40 -2.41 6.91 -2.55
N SER A 41 -2.70 5.64 -2.79
CA SER A 41 -3.66 5.24 -3.83
C SER A 41 -5.06 5.77 -3.52
N VAL A 42 -5.51 5.68 -2.27
CA VAL A 42 -6.80 6.23 -1.83
C VAL A 42 -6.83 7.76 -2.01
N LEU A 43 -5.74 8.46 -1.66
CA LEU A 43 -5.64 9.91 -1.82
C LEU A 43 -5.69 10.34 -3.29
N CYS A 44 -4.96 9.65 -4.16
CA CYS A 44 -4.96 9.93 -5.59
C CYS A 44 -6.34 9.70 -6.21
N VAL A 45 -7.00 8.58 -5.87
CA VAL A 45 -8.35 8.28 -6.38
C VAL A 45 -9.36 9.32 -5.87
N GLY A 46 -9.32 9.67 -4.58
CA GLY A 46 -10.19 10.69 -4.00
C GLY A 46 -10.00 12.06 -4.66
N ALA A 47 -8.74 12.47 -4.87
CA ALA A 47 -8.44 13.72 -5.55
C ALA A 47 -8.90 13.73 -7.01
N PHE A 48 -8.70 12.63 -7.73
CA PHE A 48 -9.17 12.49 -9.11
C PHE A 48 -10.69 12.61 -9.22
N LEU A 49 -11.43 11.99 -8.30
CA LEU A 49 -12.88 12.08 -8.24
C LEU A 49 -13.37 13.47 -7.86
N ALA A 50 -12.66 14.19 -6.98
CA ALA A 50 -13.03 15.52 -6.51
C ALA A 50 -12.66 16.63 -7.52
N LEU A 51 -11.58 16.47 -8.28
CA LEU A 51 -11.05 17.47 -9.21
C LEU A 51 -12.09 18.04 -10.20
N PRO A 52 -12.93 17.24 -10.88
CA PRO A 52 -13.93 17.78 -11.81
C PRO A 52 -14.98 18.63 -11.08
N PHE A 53 -15.39 18.26 -9.87
CA PHE A 53 -16.34 19.06 -9.08
C PHE A 53 -15.70 20.37 -8.63
N VAL A 54 -14.45 20.35 -8.18
CA VAL A 54 -13.74 21.58 -7.80
C VAL A 54 -13.59 22.51 -9.00
N GLY A 55 -13.22 21.98 -10.17
CA GLY A 55 -13.13 22.76 -11.40
C GLY A 55 -14.47 23.34 -11.85
N LEU A 56 -15.54 22.56 -11.71
CA LEU A 56 -16.88 22.96 -12.13
C LEU A 56 -17.52 24.00 -11.20
N PHE A 57 -17.37 23.85 -9.87
CA PHE A 57 -18.04 24.70 -8.88
C PHE A 57 -17.19 25.88 -8.37
N LEU A 58 -15.88 25.73 -8.28
CA LEU A 58 -14.97 26.77 -7.76
C LEU A 58 -14.07 27.37 -8.87
N GLY A 59 -14.17 26.84 -10.09
CA GLY A 59 -13.43 27.32 -11.24
C GLY A 59 -12.01 26.73 -11.38
N PRO A 60 -11.33 27.01 -12.51
CA PRO A 60 -10.08 26.37 -12.89
C PRO A 60 -8.91 26.71 -11.96
N VAL A 61 -8.89 27.91 -11.38
CA VAL A 61 -7.85 28.32 -10.41
C VAL A 61 -7.94 27.48 -9.15
N ALA A 62 -9.14 27.23 -8.63
CA ALA A 62 -9.34 26.40 -7.44
C ALA A 62 -8.94 24.93 -7.69
N ALA A 63 -9.22 24.40 -8.89
CA ALA A 63 -8.79 23.06 -9.27
C ALA A 63 -7.26 22.92 -9.28
N LEU A 64 -6.54 23.92 -9.79
CA LEU A 64 -5.07 23.94 -9.76
C LEU A 64 -4.54 23.98 -8.33
N VAL A 65 -5.13 24.80 -7.44
CA VAL A 65 -4.73 24.85 -6.03
C VAL A 65 -4.96 23.51 -5.34
N ALA A 66 -6.12 22.88 -5.54
CA ALA A 66 -6.45 21.57 -4.97
C ALA A 66 -5.49 20.47 -5.46
N LEU A 67 -5.14 20.48 -6.75
CA LEU A 67 -4.19 19.54 -7.33
C LEU A 67 -2.80 19.68 -6.70
N ASN A 68 -2.28 20.91 -6.63
CA ASN A 68 -0.98 21.19 -6.04
C ASN A 68 -0.94 20.79 -4.55
N GLY A 69 -2.01 21.09 -3.80
CA GLY A 69 -2.14 20.67 -2.40
C GLY A 69 -2.12 19.15 -2.24
N THR A 70 -2.81 18.42 -3.12
CA THR A 70 -2.81 16.94 -3.12
C THR A 70 -1.41 16.39 -3.39
N VAL A 71 -0.71 16.92 -4.39
CA VAL A 71 0.66 16.51 -4.72
C VAL A 71 1.61 16.75 -3.55
N ALA A 72 1.54 17.92 -2.92
CA ALA A 72 2.36 18.25 -1.75
C ALA A 72 2.07 17.30 -0.57
N LEU A 73 0.81 16.97 -0.33
CA LEU A 73 0.40 16.05 0.73
C LEU A 73 0.92 14.63 0.48
N VAL A 74 0.78 14.11 -0.75
CA VAL A 74 1.32 12.80 -1.15
C VAL A 74 2.83 12.77 -0.98
N ALA A 75 3.54 13.80 -1.45
CA ALA A 75 4.99 13.92 -1.30
C ALA A 75 5.40 13.92 0.19
N GLY A 76 4.70 14.68 1.03
CA GLY A 76 4.92 14.70 2.48
C GLY A 76 4.72 13.34 3.14
N ILE A 77 3.65 12.63 2.77
CA ILE A 77 3.38 11.26 3.27
C ILE A 77 4.50 10.31 2.86
N LEU A 78 4.95 10.36 1.60
CA LEU A 78 6.04 9.51 1.10
C LEU A 78 7.37 9.81 1.81
N VAL A 79 7.71 11.07 1.99
CA VAL A 79 8.92 11.49 2.71
C VAL A 79 8.87 11.04 4.17
N ASN A 80 7.73 11.22 4.85
CA ASN A 80 7.56 10.80 6.25
C ASN A 80 7.58 9.27 6.39
N ARG A 81 6.95 8.52 5.47
CA ARG A 81 7.04 7.05 5.43
C ARG A 81 8.49 6.59 5.24
N ARG A 82 9.23 7.24 4.34
CA ARG A 82 10.65 6.91 4.12
C ARG A 82 11.52 7.18 5.34
N ARG A 83 11.23 8.25 6.10
CA ARG A 83 11.94 8.58 7.34
C ARG A 83 11.59 7.67 8.52
N ARG A 84 10.38 7.11 8.56
CA ARG A 84 9.93 6.20 9.64
C ARG A 84 10.26 4.72 9.40
N GLY A 85 10.58 4.34 8.17
CA GLY A 85 10.96 2.97 7.79
C GLY A 85 12.46 2.69 7.78
N HIS A 86 13.28 3.61 8.31
CA HIS A 86 14.72 3.49 8.51
C HIS A 86 15.02 3.50 10.01
#